data_AF-A0A951Z3K4-F1
#
_entry.id   AF-A0A951Z3K4-F1
#
_cell.length_a   1.000
_cell.length_b   1.000
_cell.length_c   1.000
_cell.angle_alpha   90.00
_cell.angle_beta   90.00
_cell.angle_gamma   90.00
#
_symmetry.space_group_name_H-M   'P 1'
#
loop_
_entity.id
_entity.type
_entity.pdbx_description
1 polymer ?
#
loop_
_entity_poly.entity_id
_entity_poly.type
_entity_poly.pdbx_seq_one_letter_code
_entity_poly.pdbx_strand_id
1 'polypeptide(L)' 'MVKCSCGKPLDKVPDWLTSVNVQFICNNCPNRDYQNIAHAKFPPEAPKKEPEVEEEMILGEDLDEE' A
#
# COMPACT_ATOMS: atom_id res chain seq x y z
N MET A 1 -19.28 -12.55 25.56
CA MET A 1 -19.32 -11.08 25.44
C MET A 1 -18.26 -10.62 24.45
N VAL A 2 -18.68 -10.13 23.28
CA VAL A 2 -17.77 -9.65 22.23
C VAL A 2 -17.12 -8.33 22.65
N LYS A 3 -15.81 -8.22 22.39
CA LYS A 3 -15.04 -6.99 22.65
C LYS A 3 -14.66 -6.33 21.35
N CYS A 4 -14.72 -5.00 21.37
CA CYS A 4 -14.16 -4.17 20.33
C CYS A 4 -12.63 -4.23 20.33
N SER A 5 -11.99 -3.93 19.20
CA SER A 5 -10.53 -3.81 19.08
C SER A 5 -9.90 -2.78 20.02
N CYS A 6 -10.66 -1.77 20.48
CA CYS A 6 -10.20 -0.84 21.53
C CYS A 6 -10.50 -1.30 22.97
N GLY A 7 -10.87 -2.58 23.17
CA GLY A 7 -11.05 -3.22 24.47
C GLY A 7 -12.42 -3.03 25.13
N LYS A 8 -13.25 -2.11 24.62
CA LYS A 8 -14.60 -1.85 25.14
C LYS A 8 -15.56 -3.03 24.84
N PRO A 9 -16.43 -3.43 25.77
CA PRO A 9 -17.45 -4.45 25.51
C PRO A 9 -18.50 -3.96 24.51
N LEU A 10 -19.06 -4.88 23.73
CA LEU A 10 -20.12 -4.62 22.76
C LEU A 10 -21.40 -5.40 23.13
N ASP A 11 -22.21 -4.83 24.02
CA ASP A 11 -23.40 -5.50 24.60
C ASP A 11 -24.47 -5.86 23.55
N LYS A 12 -24.53 -5.10 22.45
CA LYS A 12 -25.50 -5.31 21.38
C LYS A 12 -25.06 -6.33 20.33
N VAL A 13 -23.83 -6.84 20.44
CA VAL A 13 -23.30 -7.83 19.50
C VAL A 13 -23.58 -9.23 20.07
N PRO A 14 -24.28 -10.09 19.33
CA PRO A 14 -24.56 -11.44 19.78
C PRO A 14 -23.31 -12.27 20.07
N ASP A 15 -23.36 -13.10 21.11
CA ASP A 15 -22.22 -13.93 21.51
C ASP A 15 -21.88 -15.04 20.50
N TRP A 16 -22.81 -15.43 19.62
CA TRP A 16 -22.52 -16.44 18.59
C TRP A 16 -21.47 -15.96 17.58
N LEU A 17 -21.31 -14.64 17.42
CA LEU A 17 -20.30 -14.03 16.57
C LEU A 17 -18.87 -14.17 17.12
N THR A 18 -18.70 -14.58 18.37
CA THR A 18 -17.38 -14.85 18.96
C THR A 18 -16.66 -16.03 18.27
N SER A 19 -17.42 -16.89 17.58
CA SER A 19 -16.88 -18.02 16.82
C SER A 19 -16.33 -17.64 15.44
N VAL A 20 -16.65 -16.43 14.96
CA VAL A 20 -16.25 -15.95 13.63
C VAL A 20 -14.94 -15.17 13.76
N ASN A 21 -13.96 -15.48 12.92
CA ASN A 21 -12.67 -14.78 12.90
C ASN A 21 -12.79 -13.42 12.18
N VAL A 22 -13.34 -12.43 12.88
CA VAL A 22 -13.49 -11.05 12.43
C VAL A 22 -13.11 -10.07 13.53
N GLN A 23 -12.66 -8.88 13.13
CA GLN A 23 -12.33 -7.80 14.05
C GLN A 23 -13.55 -6.89 14.26
N PHE A 24 -13.96 -6.69 15.52
CA PHE A 24 -15.05 -5.78 15.86
C PHE A 24 -14.52 -4.37 16.13
N ILE A 25 -15.07 -3.37 15.45
CA ILE A 25 -14.69 -1.95 15.61
C ILE A 25 -15.95 -1.14 15.94
N CYS A 26 -15.92 -0.36 17.03
CA CYS A 26 -17.00 0.50 17.47
C CYS A 26 -16.79 1.93 16.97
N ASN A 27 -17.86 2.72 16.96
CA ASN A 27 -17.80 4.11 16.48
C ASN A 27 -16.87 5.01 17.30
N ASN A 28 -16.56 4.63 18.54
CA ASN A 28 -15.79 5.44 19.50
C ASN A 28 -14.36 4.93 19.70
N CYS A 29 -13.82 4.09 18.81
CA CYS A 29 -12.40 3.72 18.89
C CYS A 29 -11.52 4.88 18.38
N PRO A 30 -10.44 5.23 19.09
CA PRO A 30 -9.59 6.37 18.75
C PRO A 30 -8.83 6.18 17.43
N ASN A 31 -8.50 4.93 17.08
CA ASN A 31 -7.81 4.57 15.84
C ASN A 31 -8.74 3.74 14.95
N ARG A 32 -9.86 4.32 14.54
CA ARG A 32 -10.79 3.66 13.62
C ARG A 32 -10.20 3.68 12.22
N ASP A 33 -9.52 2.60 11.86
CA ASP A 33 -9.09 2.37 10.49
C ASP A 33 -10.12 1.49 9.77
N TYR A 34 -10.67 1.97 8.66
CA TYR A 34 -11.63 1.22 7.86
C TYR A 34 -10.87 0.27 6.96
N GLN A 35 -10.83 -1.01 7.32
CA GLN A 35 -10.27 -2.04 6.45
C GLN A 35 -11.29 -2.33 5.33
N ASN A 36 -10.91 -2.05 4.08
CA ASN A 36 -11.71 -2.40 2.92
C ASN A 36 -11.76 -3.93 2.76
N ILE A 37 -12.85 -4.48 2.23
CA ILE A 37 -12.98 -5.94 2.06
C ILE A 37 -11.94 -6.48 1.06
N ALA A 38 -11.45 -5.65 0.14
CA ALA A 38 -10.43 -5.99 -0.84
C ALA A 38 -9.08 -5.32 -0.50
N HIS A 39 -8.04 -6.12 -0.26
CA HIS A 39 -6.67 -5.65 -0.06
C HIS A 39 -5.81 -6.08 -1.26
N ALA A 40 -5.31 -5.12 -2.05
CA ALA A 40 -4.32 -5.39 -3.09
C ALA A 40 -2.92 -5.07 -2.53
N LYS A 41 -2.03 -6.07 -2.51
CA LYS A 41 -0.60 -5.85 -2.22
C LYS A 41 0.13 -5.70 -3.54
N PHE A 42 0.58 -4.49 -3.85
CA PHE A 42 1.47 -4.27 -4.98
C PHE A 42 2.91 -4.53 -4.53
N PRO A 43 3.66 -5.40 -5.22
CA PRO A 43 5.09 -5.53 -4.97
C PRO A 43 5.79 -4.20 -5.28
N PRO A 44 6.91 -3.88 -4.59
CA PRO A 44 7.68 -2.69 -4.90
C PRO A 44 8.14 -2.73 -6.36
N GLU A 45 7.97 -1.62 -7.07
CA GLU A 45 8.44 -1.50 -8.45
C GLU A 45 9.95 -1.79 -8.51
N ALA A 46 10.35 -2.65 -9.44
CA ALA A 46 11.76 -2.89 -9.69
C ALA A 46 12.45 -1.57 -10.06
N PRO A 47 13.68 -1.32 -9.59
CA PRO A 47 14.39 -0.09 -9.92
C PRO A 47 14.50 0.02 -11.45
N LYS A 48 14.02 1.14 -12.00
CA LYS A 48 14.17 1.46 -13.41
C LYS A 48 15.66 1.58 -13.69
N LYS A 49 16.20 0.65 -14.49
CA LYS A 49 17.55 0.78 -15.02
C LYS A 49 17.51 1.92 -16.04
N GLU A 50 18.15 3.04 -15.72
CA GLU A 50 18.34 4.11 -16.70
C GLU A 50 19.16 3.55 -17.87
N PRO A 51 18.80 3.85 -19.13
CA PRO A 51 19.62 3.45 -20.27
C PRO A 51 20.94 4.21 -20.20
N GLU A 52 22.06 3.48 -20.15
CA GLU A 52 23.39 4.05 -20.39
C GLU A 52 23.40 4.62 -21.81
N VAL A 53 23.53 5.94 -21.90
CA VAL A 53 23.78 6.62 -23.17
C VAL A 53 25.26 6.48 -23.46
N GLU A 54 25.63 5.58 -24.38
CA GLU A 54 26.95 5.61 -25.00
C GLU A 54 27.00 6.81 -25.94
N GLU A 55 27.56 7.94 -25.47
CA GLU A 55 27.91 9.06 -26.34
C GLU A 55 29.09 8.63 -27.23
N GLU A 56 28.78 8.17 -28.43
CA GLU A 56 29.77 8.01 -29.50
C GLU A 56 30.41 9.36 -29.81
N MET A 57 31.73 9.44 -29.61
CA MET A 57 32.59 10.54 -29.98
C MET A 57 32.52 10.77 -31.50
N ILE A 58 31.88 11.86 -31.94
CA ILE A 58 32.01 12.35 -33.32
C ILE A 58 33.41 12.97 -33.47
N LEU A 59 34.35 12.13 -33.92
CA LEU A 59 35.67 12.54 -34.39
C LEU A 59 35.51 13.28 -35.73
N GLY A 60 36.20 14.40 -35.88
CA GLY A 60 35.85 15.49 -36.79
C GLY A 60 35.94 15.20 -38.29
N GLU A 61 35.41 16.15 -39.05
CA GLU A 61 35.85 16.49 -40.41
C GLU A 61 35.74 18.01 -40.58
N ASP A 62 36.91 18.64 -40.71
CA ASP A 62 37.11 19.96 -41.30
C ASP A 62 36.43 20.02 -42.68
N LEU A 63 35.63 21.07 -42.94
CA LEU A 63 35.33 21.53 -44.29
C LEU A 63 35.23 23.07 -44.25
N ASP A 64 36.39 23.68 -44.50
CA ASP A 64 36.53 25.02 -45.09
C ASP A 64 35.78 25.14 -46.43
N GLU A 65 35.59 26.38 -46.89
CA GLU A 65 35.00 26.89 -48.16
C GLU A 65 33.48 27.21 -48.08
N GLU A 66 32.98 28.45 -48.28
CA GLU A 66 33.41 29.66 -49.00
C GLU A 66 33.15 30.97 -48.22
#